data_AF-A0A554LWU9-F1
#
_entry.id   AF-A0A554LWU9-F1
#
_cell.length_a   1.000
_cell.length_b   1.000
_cell.length_c   1.000
_cell.angle_alpha   90.00
_cell.angle_beta   90.00
_cell.angle_gamma   90.00
#
_symmetry.space_group_name_H-M   'P 1'
#
loop_
_entity.id
_entity.type
_entity.pdbx_description
1 polymer ?
#
loop_
_entity_poly.entity_id
_entity_poly.type
_entity_poly.pdbx_seq_one_letter_code
_entity_poly.pdbx_strand_id
1 'polypeptide(L)'
;MRVAVVRLEVTGNYCGGDVRQWLPDYFTSRICEAGWQVNGETVEVLERNNIDDVIREQDFGRSGRVDPATAAPVGKIHGATHLIQLTARVSTEDVVAGLGGSWGGWNLEGGRVAKASVVLNGRIVNAATGAIVAVGITGKSKSRLTDA
;
A
#
# COMPACT_ATOMS: atom_id res chain seq x y z
N MET A 1 -7.08 -19.43 -0.74
CA MET A 1 -7.84 -18.23 -1.20
C MET A 1 -6.96 -17.36 -2.12
N ARG A 2 -7.49 -16.70 -3.16
CA ARG A 2 -6.72 -15.84 -4.09
C ARG A 2 -7.20 -14.39 -4.03
N VAL A 3 -6.29 -13.48 -3.73
CA VAL A 3 -6.63 -12.09 -3.48
C VAL A 3 -5.79 -11.17 -4.34
N ALA A 4 -6.43 -10.20 -4.99
CA ALA A 4 -5.74 -9.14 -5.71
C ALA A 4 -5.90 -7.80 -4.98
N VAL A 5 -4.81 -7.08 -4.78
CA VAL A 5 -4.86 -5.67 -4.37
C VAL A 5 -5.06 -4.85 -5.64
N VAL A 6 -6.30 -4.42 -5.88
CA VAL A 6 -6.66 -3.75 -7.13
C VAL A 6 -6.59 -2.24 -7.06
N ARG A 7 -6.61 -1.67 -5.85
CA ARG A 7 -6.59 -0.22 -5.69
C ARG A 7 -6.09 0.16 -4.32
N LEU A 8 -5.06 0.99 -4.29
CA LEU A 8 -4.67 1.78 -3.13
C LEU A 8 -4.76 3.26 -3.51
N GLU A 9 -5.72 3.97 -2.93
CA GLU A 9 -5.80 5.42 -3.07
C GLU A 9 -5.02 6.09 -1.94
N VAL A 10 -4.07 6.95 -2.29
CA VAL A 10 -3.30 7.72 -1.31
C VAL A 10 -3.74 9.18 -1.36
N THR A 11 -4.24 9.67 -0.22
CA THR A 11 -4.80 11.01 -0.04
C THR A 11 -4.10 11.75 1.10
N GLY A 12 -3.99 13.09 1.03
CA GLY A 12 -3.29 13.89 2.03
C GLY A 12 -2.60 15.14 1.47
N ASN A 13 -2.30 16.12 2.34
CA ASN A 13 -1.62 17.36 1.95
C ASN A 13 -0.12 17.16 1.65
N TYR A 14 0.44 16.01 2.02
CA TYR A 14 1.87 15.67 1.88
C TYR A 14 2.10 14.37 1.10
N CYS A 15 1.09 13.88 0.37
CA CYS A 15 1.28 12.79 -0.60
C CYS A 15 1.61 13.38 -1.97
N GLY A 16 2.89 13.67 -2.20
CA GLY A 16 3.41 14.01 -3.53
C GLY A 16 3.24 12.85 -4.53
N GLY A 17 3.58 13.09 -5.80
CA GLY A 17 3.48 12.09 -6.88
C GLY A 17 4.20 10.78 -6.54
N ASP A 18 5.39 10.87 -5.95
CA ASP A 18 6.20 9.70 -5.61
C ASP A 18 5.50 8.80 -4.61
N VAL A 19 4.93 9.35 -3.52
CA VAL A 19 4.21 8.59 -2.49
C VAL A 19 3.02 7.82 -3.04
N ARG A 20 2.34 8.39 -4.04
CA ARG A 20 1.23 7.70 -4.71
C ARG A 20 1.68 6.51 -5.55
N GLN A 21 2.91 6.55 -6.06
CA GLN A 21 3.45 5.52 -6.95
C GLN A 21 4.11 4.36 -6.17
N TRP A 22 4.92 4.63 -5.13
CA TRP A 22 5.65 3.55 -4.44
C TRP A 22 4.84 2.83 -3.36
N LEU A 23 3.88 3.51 -2.75
CA LEU A 23 3.14 2.97 -1.61
C LEU A 23 2.32 1.71 -1.95
N PRO A 24 1.63 1.62 -3.10
CA PRO A 24 0.89 0.41 -3.49
C PRO A 24 1.78 -0.84 -3.54
N ASP A 25 2.96 -0.72 -4.13
CA ASP A 25 3.90 -1.84 -4.27
C ASP A 25 4.48 -2.22 -2.91
N TYR A 26 4.84 -1.23 -2.09
CA TYR A 26 5.26 -1.47 -0.71
C TYR A 26 4.21 -2.26 0.08
N PHE A 27 2.92 -1.90 -0.02
CA PHE A 27 1.88 -2.67 0.66
C PHE A 27 1.77 -4.10 0.17
N THR A 28 1.83 -4.31 -1.15
CA THR A 28 1.79 -5.65 -1.74
C THR A 28 2.95 -6.50 -1.24
N SER A 29 4.18 -5.96 -1.24
CA SER A 29 5.35 -6.64 -0.68
C SER A 29 5.18 -6.98 0.79
N ARG A 30 4.67 -6.06 1.61
CA ARG A 30 4.47 -6.30 3.05
C ARG A 30 3.41 -7.37 3.33
N ILE A 31 2.35 -7.45 2.53
CA ILE A 31 1.33 -8.51 2.68
C ILE A 31 1.93 -9.88 2.32
N CYS A 32 2.72 -9.94 1.25
CA CYS A 32 3.43 -11.15 0.85
C CYS A 32 4.44 -11.60 1.91
N GLU A 33 5.26 -10.69 2.43
CA GLU A 33 6.24 -10.96 3.50
C GLU A 33 5.60 -11.43 4.80
N ALA A 34 4.45 -10.84 5.16
CA ALA A 34 3.73 -11.22 6.38
C ALA A 34 3.12 -12.63 6.29
N GLY A 35 3.08 -13.25 5.10
CA GLY A 35 2.53 -14.59 4.92
C GLY A 35 1.06 -14.65 5.32
N TRP A 36 0.23 -13.74 4.78
CA TRP A 36 -1.15 -13.61 5.21
C TRP A 36 -1.93 -14.93 5.09
N GLN A 37 -2.59 -15.31 6.19
CA GLN A 37 -3.38 -16.53 6.30
C GLN A 37 -4.83 -16.20 6.69
N VAL A 38 -5.77 -16.98 6.15
CA VAL A 38 -7.19 -16.96 6.55
C VAL A 38 -7.55 -18.38 6.95
N ASN A 39 -8.03 -18.56 8.18
CA ASN A 39 -8.38 -19.88 8.74
C ASN A 39 -7.23 -20.91 8.67
N GLY A 40 -5.98 -20.46 8.79
CA GLY A 40 -4.79 -21.32 8.69
C GLY A 40 -4.35 -21.66 7.27
N GLU A 41 -5.06 -21.21 6.25
CA GLU A 41 -4.66 -21.37 4.84
C GLU A 41 -3.93 -20.12 4.33
N THR A 42 -2.81 -20.32 3.63
CA THR A 42 -2.07 -19.24 2.97
C THR A 42 -2.92 -18.60 1.86
N VAL A 43 -2.93 -17.27 1.86
CA VAL A 43 -3.56 -16.47 0.81
C VAL A 43 -2.56 -16.27 -0.33
N GLU A 44 -2.95 -16.67 -1.54
CA GLU A 44 -2.21 -16.33 -2.76
C GLU A 44 -2.52 -14.88 -3.11
N VAL A 45 -1.52 -14.01 -2.95
CA VAL A 45 -1.61 -12.58 -3.30
C VAL A 45 -1.22 -12.42 -4.76
N LEU A 46 -2.11 -11.79 -5.53
CA LEU A 46 -1.96 -11.60 -6.96
C LEU A 46 -1.59 -10.15 -7.26
N GLU A 47 -0.57 -9.98 -8.09
CA GLU A 47 -0.16 -8.67 -8.62
C GLU A 47 -1.23 -8.11 -9.56
N ARG A 48 -1.55 -6.84 -9.40
CA ARG A 48 -2.48 -6.10 -10.27
C ARG A 48 -2.03 -4.70 -10.62
N ASN A 49 -1.15 -4.08 -9.82
CA ASN A 49 -0.59 -2.77 -10.15
C ASN A 49 0.30 -2.86 -11.38
N ASN A 50 1.12 -3.91 -11.44
CA ASN A 50 2.11 -4.11 -12.50
C ASN A 50 1.73 -5.27 -13.45
N ILE A 51 0.44 -5.55 -13.62
CA ILE A 51 -0.03 -6.69 -14.43
C ILE A 51 0.31 -6.56 -15.91
N ASP A 52 0.46 -5.33 -16.42
CA ASP A 52 0.81 -5.07 -17.80
C ASP A 52 2.22 -5.56 -18.14
N ASP A 53 3.14 -5.60 -17.18
CA ASP A 53 4.48 -6.15 -17.36
C ASP A 53 4.39 -7.67 -17.61
N VAL A 54 3.53 -8.36 -16.86
CA VAL A 54 3.27 -9.80 -17.04
C VAL A 54 2.60 -10.09 -18.38
N ILE A 55 1.65 -9.24 -18.79
CA ILE A 55 1.00 -9.37 -20.10
C ILE A 55 2.02 -9.15 -21.23
N ARG A 56 2.88 -8.13 -21.11
CA ARG A 56 3.95 -7.85 -22.07
C ARG A 56 4.95 -8.99 -22.16
N GLU A 57 5.26 -9.67 -21.06
CA GLU A 57 6.10 -10.87 -21.08
C GLU A 57 5.44 -12.04 -21.83
N GLN A 58 4.14 -12.28 -21.61
CA GLN A 58 3.39 -13.29 -22.38
C GLN A 58 3.36 -12.97 -23.88
N ASP A 59 3.17 -11.68 -24.24
CA ASP A 59 3.23 -11.22 -25.63
C ASP A 59 4.64 -11.34 -26.23
N PHE A 60 5.68 -11.09 -25.43
CA PHE A 60 7.06 -11.28 -25.84
C PHE A 60 7.37 -12.75 -26.13
N GLY A 61 6.91 -13.67 -25.26
CA GLY A 61 6.95 -15.11 -25.50
C GLY A 61 6.23 -15.52 -26.79
N ARG A 62 5.05 -14.94 -27.04
CA ARG A 62 4.27 -15.18 -28.27
C ARG A 62 4.90 -14.56 -29.52
N SER A 63 5.80 -13.59 -29.37
CA SER A 63 6.42 -12.90 -30.51
C SER A 63 7.42 -13.76 -31.31
N GLY A 64 7.76 -14.95 -30.80
CA GLY A 64 8.75 -15.85 -31.41
C GLY A 64 10.21 -15.46 -31.14
N ARG A 65 10.45 -14.50 -30.25
CA ARG A 65 11.80 -14.04 -29.85
C ARG A 65 12.37 -14.76 -28.62
N VAL A 66 11.52 -15.49 -27.88
CA VAL A 66 11.88 -16.24 -26.67
C VAL A 66 11.91 -17.73 -27.01
N ASP A 67 12.77 -18.49 -26.33
CA ASP A 67 12.74 -19.95 -26.39
C ASP A 67 11.33 -20.47 -26.03
N PRO A 68 10.65 -21.21 -26.92
CA PRO A 68 9.31 -21.74 -26.65
C PRO A 68 9.23 -22.63 -25.40
N ALA A 69 10.33 -23.26 -24.97
CA ALA A 69 10.36 -24.10 -23.77
C ALA A 69 10.29 -23.28 -22.47
N THR A 70 10.66 -21.99 -22.50
CA THR A 70 10.67 -21.09 -21.34
C THR A 70 9.68 -19.93 -21.45
N ALA A 71 9.10 -19.72 -22.63
CA ALA A 71 8.14 -18.66 -22.90
C ALA A 71 6.94 -18.71 -21.93
N ALA A 72 6.62 -17.55 -21.35
CA ALA A 72 5.47 -17.42 -20.46
C ALA A 72 4.17 -17.72 -21.23
N PRO A 73 3.39 -18.74 -20.81
CA PRO A 73 2.18 -19.14 -21.52
C PRO A 73 1.05 -18.12 -21.35
N VAL A 74 0.43 -17.74 -22.47
CA VAL A 74 -0.77 -16.89 -22.51
C VAL A 74 -1.92 -17.58 -21.76
N GLY A 75 -2.69 -16.80 -21.01
CA GLY A 75 -3.89 -17.29 -20.31
C GLY A 75 -3.60 -18.02 -19.00
N LYS A 76 -2.35 -17.99 -18.51
CA LYS A 76 -1.99 -18.51 -17.19
C LYS A 76 -1.96 -17.46 -16.08
N ILE A 77 -2.43 -16.24 -16.33
CA ILE A 77 -2.62 -15.24 -15.27
C ILE A 77 -3.77 -15.70 -14.37
N HIS A 78 -3.49 -15.89 -13.08
CA HIS A 78 -4.48 -16.34 -12.12
C HIS A 78 -5.56 -15.27 -11.92
N GLY A 79 -6.84 -15.68 -12.00
CA GLY A 79 -7.97 -14.85 -11.61
C GLY A 79 -8.07 -14.69 -10.09
N ALA A 80 -8.40 -13.49 -9.62
CA ALA A 80 -8.64 -13.23 -8.20
C ALA A 80 -10.03 -13.74 -7.80
N THR A 81 -10.16 -14.35 -6.61
CA THR A 81 -11.50 -14.66 -6.06
C THR A 81 -12.02 -13.51 -5.20
N HIS A 82 -11.11 -12.70 -4.65
CA HIS A 82 -11.44 -11.50 -3.89
C HIS A 82 -10.53 -10.33 -4.29
N LEU A 83 -11.10 -9.14 -4.20
CA LEU A 83 -10.44 -7.88 -4.49
C LEU A 83 -10.30 -7.09 -3.19
N ILE A 84 -9.07 -6.69 -2.86
CA ILE A 84 -8.80 -5.74 -1.79
C ILE A 84 -8.76 -4.33 -2.40
N GLN A 85 -9.53 -3.44 -1.79
CA GLN A 85 -9.48 -2.02 -2.06
C GLN A 85 -9.09 -1.30 -0.78
N LEU A 86 -8.06 -0.47 -0.86
CA LEU A 86 -7.50 0.28 0.25
C LEU A 86 -7.53 1.78 -0.04
N THR A 87 -7.67 2.57 1.02
CA THR A 87 -7.45 4.01 1.02
C THR A 87 -6.51 4.34 2.16
N ALA A 88 -5.35 4.90 1.81
CA ALA A 88 -4.41 5.49 2.74
C ALA A 88 -4.65 7.00 2.83
N ARG A 89 -4.94 7.49 4.02
CA ARG A 89 -4.96 8.93 4.31
C ARG A 89 -3.72 9.29 5.12
N VAL A 90 -2.84 10.06 4.50
CA VAL A 90 -1.66 10.63 5.15
C VAL A 90 -2.01 12.05 5.61
N SER A 91 -1.78 12.34 6.88
CA SER A 91 -1.96 13.67 7.45
C SER A 91 -0.75 14.01 8.29
N THR A 92 -0.36 15.28 8.32
CA THR A 92 0.64 15.77 9.24
C THR A 92 -0.01 16.77 10.18
N GLU A 93 0.31 16.66 11.46
CA GLU A 93 -0.01 17.64 12.48
C GLU A 93 1.32 18.29 12.89
N ASP A 94 1.50 19.57 12.56
CA ASP A 94 2.58 20.35 13.13
C ASP A 94 2.22 20.67 14.58
N VAL A 95 2.96 20.09 15.53
CA VAL A 95 2.90 20.49 16.92
C VAL A 95 4.00 21.51 17.13
N VAL A 96 3.62 22.78 17.27
CA VAL A 96 4.51 23.77 17.89
C VAL A 96 4.67 23.31 19.33
N ALA A 97 5.87 22.83 19.71
CA ALA A 97 6.17 22.53 21.09
C ALA A 97 6.33 23.87 21.84
N GLY A 98 5.19 24.48 22.18
CA GLY A 98 5.11 25.64 23.04
C GLY A 98 5.42 25.24 24.48
N LEU A 99 6.70 25.07 24.80
CA LEU A 99 7.20 25.22 26.16
C LEU A 99 8.24 26.35 26.17
N GLY A 100 7.78 27.55 25.80
CA GLY A 100 8.47 28.79 26.12
C GLY A 100 8.34 29.07 27.61
N GLY A 101 9.15 28.41 28.42
CA GLY A 101 9.35 28.74 29.83
C GLY A 101 10.57 29.63 29.98
N SER A 102 10.38 30.89 30.34
CA SER A 102 11.48 31.79 30.71
C SER A 102 12.02 31.38 32.09
N TRP A 103 13.23 30.82 32.13
CA TRP A 103 14.00 30.72 33.37
C TRP A 103 15.36 31.40 33.15
N GLY A 104 15.61 32.50 33.87
CA GLY A 104 16.93 33.13 33.90
C GLY A 104 17.34 33.98 32.68
N GLY A 105 16.41 34.53 31.90
CA GLY A 105 16.73 35.50 30.84
C GLY A 105 17.29 34.91 29.55
N TRP A 106 17.26 33.59 29.39
CA TRP A 106 17.61 32.89 28.15
C TRP A 106 16.32 32.41 27.47
N ASN A 107 16.05 32.89 26.25
CA ASN A 107 14.94 32.41 25.44
C ASN A 107 15.34 31.09 24.77
N LEU A 108 14.76 29.98 25.19
CA LEU A 108 14.81 28.73 24.44
C LEU A 108 13.77 28.79 23.32
N GLU A 109 14.22 28.94 22.09
CA GLU A 109 13.40 28.93 20.89
C GLU A 109 12.73 27.55 20.76
N GLY A 110 11.40 27.51 20.83
CA GLY A 110 10.64 26.27 20.84
C GLY A 110 10.76 25.53 19.50
N GLY A 111 11.33 24.33 19.53
CA GLY A 111 11.45 23.46 18.35
C GLY A 111 10.09 23.06 17.77
N ARG A 112 9.97 23.05 16.45
CA ARG A 112 8.79 22.52 15.75
C ARG A 112 8.87 20.99 15.75
N VAL A 113 7.77 20.33 16.09
CA VAL A 113 7.67 18.86 16.03
C VAL A 113 6.57 18.50 15.07
N ALA A 114 6.91 18.00 13.90
CA ALA A 114 5.94 17.48 12.95
C ALA A 114 5.57 16.03 13.31
N LYS A 115 4.26 15.74 13.43
CA LYS A 115 3.74 14.38 13.55
C LYS A 115 3.11 13.97 12.23
N ALA A 116 3.59 12.90 11.60
CA ALA A 116 2.90 12.31 10.47
C ALA A 116 2.00 11.17 10.97
N SER A 117 0.77 11.10 10.48
CA SER A 117 -0.16 10.01 10.75
C SER A 117 -0.73 9.43 9.45
N VAL A 118 -0.72 8.11 9.36
CA VAL A 118 -1.31 7.38 8.23
C VAL A 118 -2.48 6.57 8.75
N VAL A 119 -3.66 6.82 8.18
CA VAL A 119 -4.87 6.05 8.44
C VAL A 119 -5.19 5.22 7.20
N LEU A 120 -5.10 3.90 7.35
CA LEU A 120 -5.49 2.94 6.34
C LEU A 120 -6.92 2.52 6.58
N ASN A 121 -7.72 2.51 5.52
CA ASN A 121 -9.05 1.90 5.50
C ASN A 121 -9.11 0.94 4.33
N GLY A 122 -9.78 -0.19 4.50
CA GLY A 122 -9.91 -1.17 3.44
C GLY A 122 -11.18 -2.00 3.49
N ARG A 123 -11.55 -2.52 2.31
CA ARG A 123 -12.64 -3.47 2.13
C ARG A 123 -12.22 -4.62 1.21
N ILE A 124 -12.86 -5.76 1.41
CA ILE A 124 -12.69 -6.96 0.60
C ILE A 124 -13.99 -7.19 -0.17
N VAL A 125 -13.88 -7.37 -1.47
CA VAL A 125 -15.00 -7.57 -2.40
C VAL A 125 -14.88 -8.95 -3.04
N ASN A 126 -15.95 -9.73 -3.09
CA ASN A 126 -15.99 -10.97 -3.86
C ASN A 126 -15.95 -10.65 -5.35
N ALA A 127 -14.96 -11.20 -6.08
CA ALA A 127 -14.74 -10.85 -7.48
C ALA A 127 -15.83 -11.39 -8.42
N ALA A 128 -16.51 -12.48 -8.05
CA ALA A 128 -17.56 -13.09 -8.86
C ALA A 128 -18.92 -12.41 -8.70
N THR A 129 -19.24 -11.94 -7.49
CA THR A 129 -20.58 -11.38 -7.18
C THR A 129 -20.59 -9.88 -6.95
N GLY A 130 -19.43 -9.25 -6.74
CA GLY A 130 -19.33 -7.85 -6.35
C GLY A 130 -19.74 -7.56 -4.90
N ALA A 131 -20.10 -8.59 -4.12
CA ALA A 131 -20.51 -8.42 -2.73
C ALA A 131 -19.32 -7.98 -1.85
N ILE A 132 -19.53 -7.01 -0.97
CA ILE A 132 -18.54 -6.63 0.05
C ILE A 132 -18.61 -7.67 1.17
N VAL A 133 -17.55 -8.44 1.35
CA VAL A 133 -17.49 -9.54 2.32
C VAL A 133 -16.79 -9.15 3.62
N ALA A 134 -15.99 -8.08 3.60
CA ALA A 134 -15.39 -7.51 4.80
C ALA A 134 -15.14 -6.01 4.63
N VAL A 135 -15.32 -5.27 5.71
CA VAL A 135 -15.01 -3.84 5.84
C VAL A 135 -14.27 -3.63 7.15
N GLY A 136 -13.33 -2.69 7.18
CA GLY A 136 -12.70 -2.26 8.43
C GLY A 136 -11.26 -2.69 8.61
N ILE A 137 -10.54 -2.97 7.51
CA ILE A 137 -9.07 -3.06 7.55
C ILE A 137 -8.55 -1.69 7.97
N THR A 138 -8.28 -1.52 9.27
CA THR A 138 -7.93 -0.23 9.86
C THR A 138 -6.54 -0.30 10.45
N GLY A 139 -5.62 0.50 9.94
CA GLY A 139 -4.27 0.64 10.47
C GLY A 139 -4.00 2.11 10.73
N LYS A 140 -3.51 2.45 11.94
CA LYS A 140 -3.08 3.81 12.28
C LYS A 140 -1.62 3.77 12.68
N SER A 141 -0.76 4.47 11.94
CA SER A 141 0.62 4.71 12.35
C SER A 141 0.82 6.19 12.63
N LYS A 142 1.63 6.51 13.64
CA LYS A 142 2.07 7.87 13.96
C LYS A 142 3.60 7.87 14.06
N SER A 143 4.26 8.74 13.31
CA SER A 143 5.70 8.97 13.45
C SER A 143 5.93 10.42 13.90
N ARG A 144 6.98 10.62 14.70
CA ARG A 144 7.40 11.93 15.21
C ARG A 144 8.70 12.29 14.53
N LEU A 145 8.70 13.39 13.78
CA LEU A 145 9.92 14.03 13.30
C LEU A 145 10.22 15.17 14.27
N THR A 146 11.36 15.06 14.95
CA THR A 146 11.96 16.17 15.70
C THR A 146 13.00 16.81 14.79
N ASP A 147 12.80 18.08 14.44
CA ASP A 147 13.90 18.88 13.89
C ASP A 147 14.98 18.96 14.97
N ALA A 148 16.21 18.61 14.58
CA ALA A 148 17.41 18.63 15.41
C ALA A 148 17.92 20.06 15.61
#